data_AF-A0AAW2J005-F1
#
_entry.id   AF-A0AAW2J005-F1
#
_cell.length_a   1.000
_cell.length_b   1.000
_cell.length_c   1.000
_cell.angle_alpha   90.00
_cell.angle_beta   90.00
_cell.angle_gamma   90.00
#
_symmetry.space_group_name_H-M   'P 1'
#
loop_
_entity.id
_entity.type
_entity.pdbx_description
1 polymer ?
#
loop_
_entity_poly.entity_id
_entity_poly.type
_entity_poly.pdbx_seq_one_letter_code
_entity_poly.pdbx_strand_id
1 'polypeptide(L)'
;MAEEIDNDEWDEWDPFPVIDLQPFYIFEAYEHEDCYNEVSGALCQWGALGATYHRIPEHVFKNAMDASLEFFQLPEEEKMKYEFKKPLDPIKYGKETVTNPSDQKNYVCREFLDIYVQPELHLPDKPQKLR
;
A
#
# COMPACT_ATOMS: atom_id res chain seq x y z
N MET A 1 -43.67 -0.30 21.08
CA MET A 1 -42.70 0.82 21.03
C MET A 1 -41.43 0.20 20.49
N ALA A 2 -41.06 0.51 19.26
CA ALA A 2 -39.75 0.17 18.75
C ALA A 2 -38.77 1.14 19.42
N GLU A 3 -37.74 0.63 20.07
CA GLU A 3 -36.61 1.45 20.50
C GLU A 3 -35.96 1.99 19.22
N GLU A 4 -35.99 3.31 19.05
CA GLU A 4 -35.15 3.99 18.07
C GLU A 4 -33.72 3.75 18.52
N ILE A 5 -33.01 2.89 17.78
CA ILE A 5 -31.58 2.73 17.96
C ILE A 5 -30.96 4.05 17.53
N ASP A 6 -30.39 4.75 18.49
CA ASP A 6 -29.63 5.98 18.29
C ASP A 6 -28.48 5.66 17.33
N ASN A 7 -28.58 6.14 16.09
CA ASN A 7 -27.60 5.88 15.03
C ASN A 7 -26.34 6.75 15.18
N ASP A 8 -26.27 7.60 16.20
CA ASP A 8 -25.19 8.57 16.39
C ASP A 8 -23.98 8.00 17.18
N GLU A 9 -24.05 6.79 17.76
CA GLU A 9 -22.96 6.19 18.55
C GLU A 9 -21.78 5.64 17.73
N TRP A 10 -21.90 5.52 16.39
CA TRP A 10 -20.85 4.98 15.53
C TRP A 10 -19.93 6.06 14.91
N ASP A 11 -20.23 7.34 15.11
CA ASP A 11 -19.46 8.48 14.57
C ASP A 11 -18.27 8.89 15.46
N GLU A 12 -18.04 8.20 16.58
CA GLU A 12 -17.04 8.56 17.59
C GLU A 12 -15.69 7.82 17.41
N TRP A 13 -15.28 7.57 16.17
CA TRP A 13 -13.94 7.04 15.89
C TRP A 13 -12.99 8.21 15.64
N ASP A 14 -11.88 8.25 16.37
CA ASP A 14 -10.81 9.20 16.09
C ASP A 14 -10.43 9.10 14.60
N PRO A 15 -10.34 10.22 13.86
CA PRO A 15 -10.00 10.17 12.46
C PRO A 15 -8.58 9.64 12.26
N PHE A 16 -8.37 8.82 11.23
CA PHE A 16 -7.03 8.33 10.86
C PHE A 16 -6.08 9.52 10.62
N PRO A 17 -4.88 9.55 11.23
CA PRO A 17 -4.01 10.71 11.21
C PRO A 17 -3.47 10.97 9.81
N VAL A 18 -3.67 12.20 9.30
CA VAL A 18 -3.09 12.68 8.04
C VAL A 18 -2.23 13.91 8.35
N ILE A 19 -0.94 13.83 8.03
CA ILE A 19 0.06 14.83 8.45
C ILE A 19 0.65 15.55 7.22
N ASP A 20 0.83 16.86 7.34
CA ASP A 20 1.57 17.67 6.37
C ASP A 20 3.07 17.55 6.64
N LEU A 21 3.83 16.99 5.68
CA LEU A 21 5.28 16.84 5.78
C LEU A 21 6.05 18.06 5.22
N GLN A 22 5.36 19.07 4.68
CA GLN A 22 5.99 20.28 4.17
C GLN A 22 6.98 20.93 5.15
N PRO A 23 6.69 21.01 6.47
CA PRO A 23 7.61 21.57 7.44
C PRO A 23 9.03 21.00 7.38
N PHE A 24 9.18 19.68 7.18
CA PHE A 24 10.50 19.03 7.09
C PHE A 24 11.37 19.52 5.91
N TYR A 25 10.79 20.23 4.94
CA TYR A 25 11.48 20.67 3.73
C TYR A 25 11.70 22.19 3.67
N ILE A 26 11.22 22.95 4.65
CA ILE A 26 11.38 24.42 4.74
C ILE A 26 12.32 24.77 5.90
N PHE A 27 12.93 25.97 5.89
CA PHE A 27 14.05 26.30 6.78
C PHE A 27 13.65 26.74 8.22
N GLU A 28 12.36 26.80 8.54
CA GLU A 28 11.89 27.29 9.84
C GLU A 28 11.89 26.18 10.90
N ALA A 29 12.82 26.27 11.87
CA ALA A 29 13.08 25.20 12.83
C ALA A 29 11.93 24.92 13.81
N TYR A 30 11.08 25.89 14.11
CA TYR A 30 9.93 25.71 15.03
C TYR A 30 8.87 24.77 14.44
N GLU A 31 8.62 24.87 13.12
CA GLU A 31 7.65 24.02 12.42
C GLU A 31 8.12 22.56 12.32
N HIS A 32 9.44 22.30 12.47
CA HIS A 32 9.99 20.94 12.44
C HIS A 32 9.67 20.16 13.71
N GLU A 33 9.71 20.82 14.87
CA GLU A 33 9.44 20.18 16.16
C GLU A 33 7.97 19.78 16.28
N ASP A 34 7.06 20.67 15.89
CA ASP A 34 5.62 20.39 15.88
C ASP A 34 5.30 19.25 14.90
N CYS A 35 5.82 19.30 13.67
CA CYS A 35 5.63 18.22 12.68
C CYS A 35 6.20 16.88 13.16
N TYR A 36 7.37 16.89 13.82
CA TYR A 36 7.94 15.69 14.43
C TYR A 36 7.05 15.12 15.53
N ASN A 37 6.52 15.97 16.41
CA ASN A 37 5.65 15.55 17.51
C ASN A 37 4.33 14.96 16.98
N GLU A 38 3.76 15.52 15.91
CA GLU A 38 2.58 14.96 15.23
C GLU A 38 2.88 13.57 14.65
N VAL A 39 3.99 13.42 13.91
CA VAL A 39 4.41 12.13 13.35
C VAL A 39 4.62 11.10 14.46
N SER A 40 5.35 11.47 15.51
CA SER A 40 5.60 10.58 16.65
C SER A 40 4.29 10.21 17.36
N GLY A 41 3.38 11.16 17.56
CA GLY A 41 2.09 10.93 18.19
C GLY A 41 1.24 9.94 17.39
N ALA A 42 1.13 10.16 16.07
CA ALA A 42 0.41 9.27 15.16
C ALA A 42 1.01 7.85 15.16
N LEU A 43 2.34 7.71 15.06
CA LEU A 43 2.98 6.39 15.09
C LEU A 43 2.81 5.69 16.45
N CYS A 44 2.84 6.41 17.56
CA CYS A 44 2.64 5.83 18.90
C CYS A 44 1.19 5.38 19.14
N GLN A 45 0.20 6.15 18.67
CA GLN A 45 -1.22 5.87 18.90
C GLN A 45 -1.79 4.89 17.86
N TRP A 46 -1.46 5.10 16.59
CA TRP A 46 -2.06 4.39 15.45
C TRP A 46 -1.13 3.35 14.80
N GLY A 47 0.19 3.51 14.94
CA GLY A 47 1.17 2.69 14.22
C GLY A 47 1.29 3.00 12.72
N ALA A 48 0.47 3.92 12.20
CA ALA A 48 0.47 4.35 10.80
C ALA A 48 -0.08 5.79 10.69
N LEU A 49 0.19 6.43 9.56
CA LEU A 49 -0.31 7.76 9.21
C LEU A 49 -0.42 7.93 7.69
N GLY A 50 -1.31 8.81 7.26
CA GLY A 50 -1.33 9.36 5.91
C GLY A 50 -0.38 10.55 5.84
N ALA A 51 0.37 10.68 4.75
CA ALA A 51 1.28 11.82 4.54
C ALA A 51 0.77 12.68 3.39
N THR A 52 0.86 14.00 3.54
CA THR A 52 0.66 14.98 2.46
C THR A 52 1.92 15.83 2.29
N TYR A 53 2.06 16.46 1.12
CA TYR A 53 3.23 17.27 0.76
C TYR A 53 4.60 16.56 0.95
N HIS A 54 4.61 15.23 0.84
CA HIS A 54 5.78 14.34 0.97
C HIS A 54 6.81 14.44 -0.18
N ARG A 55 6.73 15.47 -1.04
CA ARG A 55 7.63 15.77 -2.18
C ARG A 55 7.78 14.70 -3.28
N ILE A 56 7.01 13.61 -3.22
CA ILE A 56 6.94 12.64 -4.32
C ILE A 56 5.97 13.19 -5.37
N PRO A 57 6.40 13.42 -6.62
CA PRO A 57 5.52 13.94 -7.66
C PRO A 57 4.34 12.99 -7.94
N GLU A 58 3.15 13.56 -8.15
CA GLU A 58 1.92 12.78 -8.40
C GLU A 58 2.05 11.82 -9.60
N HIS A 59 2.77 12.25 -10.65
CA HIS A 59 2.99 11.40 -11.83
C HIS A 59 3.79 10.13 -11.51
N VAL A 60 4.66 10.14 -10.49
CA VAL A 60 5.43 8.94 -10.10
C VAL A 60 4.49 7.89 -9.54
N PHE A 61 3.60 8.27 -8.63
CA PHE A 61 2.57 7.37 -8.09
C PHE A 61 1.63 6.86 -9.18
N LYS A 62 1.12 7.77 -10.02
CA LYS A 62 0.21 7.41 -11.10
C LYS A 62 0.84 6.42 -12.07
N ASN A 63 2.06 6.69 -12.53
CA ASN A 63 2.76 5.80 -13.45
C ASN A 63 3.04 4.43 -12.82
N ALA A 64 3.42 4.39 -11.54
CA ALA A 64 3.64 3.14 -10.81
C ALA A 64 2.36 2.31 -10.68
N MET A 65 1.22 2.96 -10.36
CA MET A 65 -0.09 2.29 -10.28
C MET A 65 -0.54 1.78 -11.64
N ASP A 66 -0.45 2.61 -12.69
CA ASP A 66 -0.84 2.24 -14.05
C ASP A 66 -0.01 1.04 -14.57
N ALA A 67 1.31 1.06 -14.34
CA ALA A 67 2.19 -0.04 -14.72
C ALA A 67 1.93 -1.31 -13.90
N SER A 68 1.62 -1.19 -12.61
CA SER A 68 1.25 -2.34 -11.76
C SER A 68 -0.06 -2.97 -12.22
N LEU A 69 -1.08 -2.17 -12.53
CA LEU A 69 -2.35 -2.65 -13.05
C LEU A 69 -2.18 -3.40 -14.38
N GLU A 70 -1.36 -2.85 -15.28
CA GLU A 70 -1.06 -3.47 -16.57
C GLU A 70 -0.36 -4.83 -16.40
N PHE A 71 0.52 -4.99 -15.40
CA PHE A 71 1.10 -6.29 -15.06
C PHE A 71 0.04 -7.33 -14.67
N PHE A 72 -0.88 -6.99 -13.76
CA PHE A 72 -1.89 -7.95 -13.28
C PHE A 72 -2.94 -8.31 -14.35
N GLN A 73 -3.10 -7.45 -15.37
CA GLN A 73 -3.93 -7.70 -16.54
C GLN A 73 -3.26 -8.58 -17.61
N LEU A 74 -1.96 -8.89 -17.49
CA LEU A 74 -1.29 -9.81 -18.40
C LEU A 74 -1.89 -11.22 -18.33
N PRO A 75 -1.78 -12.02 -19.41
CA PRO A 75 -2.11 -13.43 -19.38
C PRO A 75 -1.40 -14.15 -18.24
N GLU A 76 -2.05 -15.16 -17.67
CA GLU A 76 -1.53 -15.91 -16.53
C GLU A 76 -0.14 -16.49 -16.82
N GLU A 77 0.11 -16.95 -18.04
CA GLU A 77 1.39 -17.52 -18.47
C GLU A 77 2.53 -16.50 -18.41
N GLU A 78 2.25 -15.21 -18.61
CA GLU A 78 3.24 -14.14 -18.49
C GLU A 78 3.56 -13.84 -17.02
N LYS A 79 2.54 -13.85 -16.15
CA LYS A 79 2.71 -13.62 -14.70
C LYS A 79 3.44 -14.78 -14.03
N MET A 80 3.11 -16.02 -14.40
CA MET A 80 3.70 -17.25 -13.86
C MET A 80 5.19 -17.43 -14.20
N LYS A 81 5.77 -16.63 -15.10
CA LYS A 81 7.23 -16.55 -15.29
C LYS A 81 7.96 -16.16 -14.01
N TYR A 82 7.29 -15.41 -13.15
CA TYR A 82 7.81 -14.91 -11.87
C TYR A 82 7.28 -15.71 -10.68
N GLU A 83 6.69 -16.89 -10.88
CA GLU A 83 6.14 -17.72 -9.81
C GLU A 83 7.12 -17.83 -8.62
N PHE A 84 6.62 -17.55 -7.43
CA PHE A 84 7.40 -17.60 -6.20
C PHE A 84 7.91 -19.03 -5.93
N LYS A 85 9.22 -19.24 -6.14
CA LYS A 85 9.87 -20.55 -5.98
C LYS A 85 10.82 -20.56 -4.79
N LYS A 86 11.57 -19.48 -4.58
CA LYS A 86 12.58 -19.36 -3.52
C LYS A 86 12.46 -18.02 -2.79
N PRO A 87 12.74 -18.00 -1.47
CA PRO A 87 12.73 -16.76 -0.69
C PRO A 87 13.64 -15.64 -1.22
N LEU A 88 14.72 -15.98 -1.94
CA LEU A 88 15.70 -15.02 -2.45
C LEU A 88 15.48 -14.65 -3.93
N ASP A 89 14.38 -15.10 -4.55
CA ASP A 89 14.07 -14.69 -5.92
C ASP A 89 13.84 -13.17 -5.97
N PRO A 90 14.45 -12.44 -6.92
CA PRO A 90 14.39 -10.99 -6.96
C PRO A 90 12.99 -10.44 -7.30
N ILE A 91 12.19 -11.24 -8.02
CA ILE A 91 10.82 -10.95 -8.41
C ILE A 91 9.99 -12.18 -8.09
N LYS A 92 8.84 -12.01 -7.42
CA LYS A 92 7.97 -13.08 -6.98
C LYS A 92 6.53 -12.76 -7.26
N TYR A 93 5.87 -13.59 -8.05
CA TYR A 93 4.45 -13.56 -8.29
C TYR A 93 3.78 -14.71 -7.53
N GLY A 94 2.63 -14.42 -6.93
CA GLY A 94 1.86 -15.42 -6.23
C GLY A 94 0.39 -15.06 -6.09
N LYS A 95 -0.40 -16.08 -5.73
CA LYS A 95 -1.81 -15.96 -5.42
C LYS A 95 -2.05 -16.50 -4.03
N GLU A 96 -2.72 -15.70 -3.21
CA GLU A 96 -3.24 -16.13 -1.93
C GLU A 96 -4.65 -16.65 -2.14
N THR A 97 -4.86 -17.90 -1.75
CA THR A 97 -6.16 -18.58 -1.85
C THR A 97 -6.72 -18.88 -0.48
N VAL A 98 -7.97 -18.49 -0.26
CA VAL A 98 -8.73 -18.88 0.94
C VAL A 98 -9.71 -19.99 0.59
N THR A 99 -9.80 -20.99 1.45
CA THR A 99 -10.81 -22.04 1.33
C THR A 99 -12.08 -21.60 2.04
N ASN A 100 -13.19 -21.54 1.33
CA ASN A 100 -14.49 -21.26 1.94
C ASN A 100 -14.96 -22.51 2.73
N PRO A 101 -15.21 -22.39 4.06
CA PRO A 101 -15.63 -23.52 4.86
C PRO A 101 -16.95 -24.16 4.42
N SER A 102 -17.85 -23.38 3.82
CA SER A 102 -19.21 -23.81 3.48
C SER A 102 -19.28 -24.68 2.23
N ASP A 103 -18.53 -24.35 1.19
CA ASP A 103 -18.53 -25.08 -0.09
C ASP A 103 -17.24 -25.86 -0.36
N GLN A 104 -16.24 -25.75 0.53
CA GLN A 104 -14.92 -26.36 0.42
C GLN A 104 -14.15 -25.97 -0.85
N LYS A 105 -14.50 -24.83 -1.47
CA LYS A 105 -13.81 -24.31 -2.67
C LYS A 105 -12.76 -23.29 -2.31
N ASN A 106 -11.73 -23.21 -3.15
CA ASN A 106 -10.66 -22.22 -3.05
C ASN A 106 -11.01 -20.98 -3.88
N TYR A 107 -10.87 -19.81 -3.26
CA TYR A 107 -11.06 -18.50 -3.89
C TYR A 107 -9.76 -17.71 -3.77
N VAL A 108 -9.34 -17.06 -4.86
CA VAL A 108 -8.19 -16.15 -4.81
C VAL A 108 -8.64 -14.86 -4.11
N CYS A 109 -8.07 -14.56 -2.94
CA CYS A 109 -8.36 -13.31 -2.23
C CYS A 109 -7.36 -12.20 -2.56
N ARG A 110 -6.15 -12.57 -3.02
CA ARG A 110 -5.09 -11.62 -3.37
C ARG A 110 -4.18 -12.20 -4.45
N GLU A 111 -3.88 -11.42 -5.48
CA GLU A 111 -2.69 -11.62 -6.31
C GLU A 111 -1.62 -10.62 -5.88
N PHE A 112 -0.35 -11.01 -5.93
CA PHE A 112 0.74 -10.12 -5.54
C PHE A 112 1.97 -10.29 -6.42
N LEU A 113 2.75 -9.21 -6.49
CA LEU A 113 4.04 -9.15 -7.13
C LEU A 113 5.00 -8.48 -6.15
N ASP A 114 5.91 -9.26 -5.56
CA ASP A 114 6.95 -8.76 -4.67
C ASP A 114 8.24 -8.57 -5.47
N ILE A 115 8.85 -7.39 -5.33
CA ILE A 115 10.08 -7.02 -6.03
C ILE A 115 11.10 -6.55 -4.99
N TYR A 116 12.27 -7.18 -4.97
CA TYR A 116 13.40 -6.63 -4.23
C TYR A 116 14.00 -5.47 -5.02
N VAL A 117 13.97 -4.29 -4.42
CA VAL A 117 14.47 -3.03 -5.01
C VAL A 117 15.91 -2.69 -4.58
N GLN A 118 16.49 -3.50 -3.69
CA GLN A 118 17.85 -3.34 -3.17
C GLN A 118 18.54 -4.72 -3.09
N PRO A 119 19.86 -4.82 -3.38
CA PRO A 119 20.74 -3.74 -3.83
C PRO A 119 20.55 -3.36 -5.31
N GLU A 120 20.00 -4.25 -6.13
CA GLU A 120 19.74 -4.04 -7.55
C GLU A 120 18.23 -4.08 -7.81
N LEU A 121 17.76 -3.20 -8.71
CA LEU A 121 16.36 -3.14 -9.11
C LEU A 121 16.09 -4.14 -10.23
N HIS A 122 15.44 -5.25 -9.89
CA HIS A 122 14.98 -6.23 -10.86
C HIS A 122 13.51 -6.00 -11.19
N LEU A 123 13.19 -5.82 -12.47
CA LEU A 123 11.82 -5.55 -12.91
C LEU A 123 11.35 -6.60 -13.92
N PRO A 124 10.05 -6.96 -13.89
CA PRO A 124 9.46 -7.80 -14.92
C PRO A 124 9.74 -7.29 -16.34
N ASP A 125 9.73 -8.19 -17.31
CA ASP A 125 9.95 -7.85 -18.71
C ASP A 125 8.80 -7.07 -19.33
N LYS A 126 7.60 -7.28 -18.77
CA LYS A 126 6.38 -6.59 -19.13
C LYS A 126 5.64 -6.21 -17.85
N PRO A 127 4.93 -5.09 -17.85
CA PRO A 127 4.86 -4.10 -18.93
C PRO A 127 6.13 -3.24 -19.02
N GLN A 128 6.41 -2.69 -20.20
CA GLN A 128 7.58 -1.82 -20.40
C GLN A 128 7.54 -0.58 -19.50
N LYS A 129 6.35 -0.11 -19.11
CA LYS A 129 6.18 1.02 -18.20
C LYS A 129 6.74 0.80 -16.80
N LEU A 130 7.01 -0.44 -16.40
CA LEU A 130 7.70 -0.72 -15.12
C LEU A 130 9.20 -0.42 -15.19
N ARG A 131 9.80 -0.32 -16.39
CA ARG A 131 11.22 -0.05 -16.64
C ARG A 131 11.48 1.40 -16.98
#